data_AF-A0A6C0HPH5-F1
#
_entry.id   AF-A0A6C0HPH5-F1
#
_cell.length_a   1.000
_cell.length_b   1.000
_cell.length_c   1.000
_cell.angle_alpha   90.00
_cell.angle_beta   90.00
_cell.angle_gamma   90.00
#
_symmetry.space_group_name_H-M   'P 1'
#
loop_
_entity.id
_entity.type
_entity.pdbx_description
1 polymer ?
#
loop_
_entity_poly.entity_id
_entity_poly.type
_entity_poly.pdbx_seq_one_letter_code
_entity_poly.pdbx_strand_id
1 'polypeptide(L)'
;MLSGIVGKKFRYSAQDIKDSVDAKANELKNQIIRIHNYRTNKKSEYNSVIPLKIYQTWHSKELPEKMKLAVDRMKRRHPRFEHFLFDDDDCRNFIAANFDANVLNAFDAIIPGAYKADLWRYCVLYVTGGIYLDIKYNCINTFHFIELTEKEHWVFDIDGHNIYNALIAVKPKNETCFNCINQIVENVKNKYYGSSCVDPTGPGLVAKVIGDVERREIELEHIWNRPTGDKFILYKNVAILKMYNGYYYEQDKNQKISHYSTLWTHRKIYK
;
A
#
# COMPACT_ATOMS: atom_id res chain seq x y z
N MET A 1 -26.12 48.88 -19.74
CA MET A 1 -26.49 47.49 -19.39
C MET A 1 -25.50 46.59 -20.11
N LEU A 2 -24.56 45.88 -19.49
CA LEU A 2 -24.65 45.02 -18.31
C LEU A 2 -23.43 45.16 -17.39
N SER A 3 -23.71 45.02 -16.11
CA SER A 3 -22.86 45.16 -14.92
C SER A 3 -21.82 44.05 -14.75
N GLY A 4 -20.65 44.43 -14.25
CA GLY A 4 -19.56 43.52 -13.88
C GLY A 4 -19.86 42.64 -12.67
N ILE A 5 -19.28 41.44 -12.69
CA ILE A 5 -19.21 40.52 -11.54
C ILE A 5 -17.87 40.76 -10.87
N VAL A 6 -17.87 41.58 -9.82
CA VAL A 6 -16.71 41.77 -8.93
C VAL A 6 -16.73 40.64 -7.89
N GLY A 7 -15.60 39.92 -7.79
CA GLY A 7 -15.42 38.78 -6.90
C GLY A 7 -15.65 39.13 -5.42
N LYS A 8 -16.47 38.33 -4.74
CA LYS A 8 -16.61 38.35 -3.28
C LYS A 8 -15.30 37.86 -2.65
N LYS A 9 -14.49 38.78 -2.10
CA LYS A 9 -13.46 38.44 -1.11
C LYS A 9 -14.16 38.00 0.18
N PHE A 10 -14.11 36.71 0.50
CA PHE A 10 -14.46 36.23 1.84
C PHE A 10 -13.45 36.84 2.84
N ARG A 11 -13.93 37.71 3.73
CA ARG A 11 -13.15 38.20 4.88
C ARG A 11 -13.45 37.27 6.06
N TYR A 12 -12.48 36.47 6.45
CA TYR A 12 -12.53 35.69 7.70
C TYR A 12 -12.51 36.64 8.90
N SER A 13 -13.34 36.39 9.90
CA SER A 13 -13.32 37.14 11.17
C SER A 13 -12.11 36.76 12.01
N ALA A 14 -11.75 37.60 12.99
CA ALA A 14 -10.70 37.26 13.96
C ALA A 14 -11.02 35.98 14.75
N GLN A 15 -12.31 35.68 14.96
CA GLN A 15 -12.78 34.47 15.61
C GLN A 15 -12.55 33.24 14.72
N ASP A 16 -12.85 33.31 13.42
CA ASP A 16 -12.60 32.22 12.47
C ASP A 16 -11.11 31.85 12.39
N ILE A 17 -10.24 32.87 12.47
CA ILE A 17 -8.78 32.67 12.49
C ILE A 17 -8.36 31.98 13.78
N LYS A 18 -8.88 32.42 14.93
CA LYS A 18 -8.57 31.82 16.23
C LYS A 18 -9.04 30.38 16.33
N ASP A 19 -10.27 30.08 15.92
CA ASP A 19 -10.85 28.72 15.95
C ASP A 19 -10.05 27.76 15.06
N SER A 20 -9.59 28.22 13.90
CA SER A 20 -8.70 27.46 13.00
C SER A 20 -7.33 27.17 13.62
N VAL A 21 -6.76 28.15 14.33
CA VAL A 21 -5.48 27.99 15.04
C VAL A 21 -5.62 27.02 16.21
N ASP A 22 -6.68 27.15 17.01
CA ASP A 22 -6.95 26.29 18.16
C ASP A 22 -7.24 24.84 17.73
N ALA A 23 -7.97 24.64 16.63
CA ALA A 23 -8.21 23.32 16.05
C ALA A 23 -6.89 22.63 15.64
N LYS A 24 -5.99 23.36 14.95
CA LYS A 24 -4.68 22.83 14.54
C LYS A 24 -3.78 22.53 15.74
N ALA A 25 -3.78 23.38 16.76
CA ALA A 25 -3.01 23.15 17.98
C ALA A 25 -3.49 21.90 18.73
N ASN A 26 -4.81 21.70 18.81
CA ASN A 26 -5.40 20.51 19.41
C ASN A 26 -5.09 19.24 18.62
N GLU A 27 -5.14 19.28 17.29
CA GLU A 27 -4.77 18.15 16.44
C GLU A 27 -3.30 17.77 16.64
N LEU A 28 -2.39 18.74 16.66
CA LEU A 28 -0.97 18.50 16.91
C LEU A 28 -0.74 17.90 18.30
N LYS A 29 -1.39 18.44 19.34
CA LYS A 29 -1.33 17.92 20.71
C LYS A 29 -1.81 16.47 20.75
N ASN A 30 -2.92 16.15 20.09
CA ASN A 30 -3.46 14.80 20.00
C ASN A 30 -2.49 13.84 19.28
N GLN A 31 -1.85 14.29 18.19
CA GLN A 31 -0.84 13.49 17.49
C GLN A 31 0.40 13.23 18.36
N ILE A 32 0.88 14.22 19.10
CA ILE A 32 2.00 14.05 20.04
C ILE A 32 1.64 13.03 21.12
N ILE A 33 0.45 13.13 21.71
CA ILE A 33 -0.05 12.18 22.71
C ILE A 33 -0.12 10.77 22.10
N ARG A 34 -0.67 10.62 20.89
CA ARG A 34 -0.75 9.34 20.18
C ARG A 34 0.64 8.73 19.94
N ILE A 35 1.61 9.53 19.49
CA ILE A 35 2.99 9.08 19.27
C ILE A 35 3.65 8.68 20.60
N HIS A 36 3.41 9.43 21.68
CA HIS A 36 3.92 9.10 23.00
C HIS A 36 3.34 7.78 23.52
N ASN A 37 2.01 7.63 23.49
CA ASN A 37 1.32 6.42 23.91
C ASN A 37 1.71 5.20 23.06
N TYR A 38 1.91 5.41 21.76
CA TYR A 38 2.41 4.38 20.86
C TYR A 38 3.80 3.86 21.29
N ARG A 39 4.68 4.74 21.78
CA ARG A 39 6.00 4.35 22.29
C ARG A 39 5.92 3.56 23.59
N THR A 40 5.02 3.93 24.49
CA THR A 40 4.93 3.35 25.84
C THR A 40 4.23 2.00 25.87
N ASN A 41 3.32 1.71 24.92
CA ASN A 41 2.52 0.48 24.88
C ASN A 41 3.20 -0.72 24.20
N LYS A 42 4.52 -0.67 23.98
CA LYS A 42 5.22 -1.78 23.35
C LYS A 42 5.31 -2.98 24.27
N LYS A 43 4.97 -4.15 23.72
CA LYS A 43 5.14 -5.42 24.42
C LYS A 43 6.62 -5.80 24.49
N SER A 44 7.00 -6.49 25.55
CA SER A 44 8.31 -7.14 25.65
C SER A 44 8.44 -8.31 24.68
N GLU A 45 7.34 -9.02 24.43
CA GLU A 45 7.27 -10.20 23.55
C GLU A 45 6.02 -10.17 22.67
N TYR A 46 6.10 -10.81 21.50
CA TYR A 46 5.03 -10.90 20.52
C TYR A 46 4.82 -12.37 20.13
N ASN A 47 3.58 -12.84 20.19
CA ASN A 47 3.20 -14.19 19.79
C ASN A 47 2.97 -14.25 18.28
N SER A 48 4.06 -14.18 17.52
CA SER A 48 4.01 -14.09 16.06
C SER A 48 3.38 -15.34 15.43
N VAL A 49 2.19 -15.17 14.83
CA VAL A 49 1.52 -16.15 13.97
C VAL A 49 1.77 -15.87 12.49
N ILE A 50 2.15 -14.63 12.15
CA ILE A 50 2.56 -14.23 10.81
C ILE A 50 4.06 -14.51 10.66
N PRO A 51 4.50 -15.21 9.59
CA PRO A 51 5.91 -15.45 9.31
C PRO A 51 6.73 -14.15 9.30
N LEU A 52 7.94 -14.18 9.87
CA LEU A 52 8.83 -13.02 9.93
C LEU A 52 9.57 -12.79 8.60
N LYS A 53 8.81 -12.61 7.52
CA LYS A 53 9.30 -12.40 6.16
C LYS A 53 8.74 -11.11 5.61
N ILE A 54 9.60 -10.24 5.08
CA ILE A 54 9.21 -8.99 4.42
C ILE A 54 9.50 -9.12 2.93
N TYR A 55 8.46 -8.92 2.11
CA TYR A 55 8.51 -8.95 0.66
C TYR A 55 8.33 -7.55 0.10
N GLN A 56 9.24 -7.16 -0.77
CA GLN A 56 9.16 -5.94 -1.58
C GLN A 56 9.48 -6.30 -3.03
N THR A 57 8.95 -5.54 -3.97
CA THR A 57 9.24 -5.72 -5.39
C THR A 57 9.55 -4.40 -6.08
N TRP A 58 10.45 -4.46 -7.06
CA TRP A 58 10.76 -3.39 -7.99
C TRP A 58 11.21 -4.00 -9.31
N HIS A 59 10.99 -3.36 -10.46
CA HIS A 59 11.26 -3.94 -11.78
C HIS A 59 12.74 -4.33 -12.06
N SER A 60 13.67 -4.04 -11.14
CA SER A 60 15.08 -4.41 -11.20
C SER A 60 15.68 -4.48 -9.79
N LYS A 61 16.77 -5.23 -9.62
CA LYS A 61 17.61 -5.22 -8.40
C LYS A 61 18.47 -3.98 -8.26
N GLU A 62 18.76 -3.31 -9.37
CA GLU A 62 19.48 -2.03 -9.36
C GLU A 62 18.52 -0.92 -8.94
N LEU A 63 18.43 -0.71 -7.63
CA LEU A 63 17.53 0.28 -7.05
C LEU A 63 18.10 1.71 -7.19
N PRO A 64 17.24 2.72 -7.43
CA PRO A 64 17.60 4.13 -7.26
C PRO A 64 18.17 4.40 -5.86
N GLU A 65 19.03 5.40 -5.72
CA GLU A 65 19.80 5.63 -4.50
C GLU A 65 18.95 5.76 -3.23
N LYS A 66 17.91 6.62 -3.23
CA LYS A 66 17.06 6.81 -2.04
C LYS A 66 16.18 5.60 -1.78
N MET A 67 15.74 4.90 -2.83
CA MET A 67 15.05 3.62 -2.73
C MET A 67 15.92 2.56 -2.05
N LYS A 68 17.17 2.42 -2.49
CA LYS A 68 18.17 1.53 -1.89
C LYS A 68 18.38 1.87 -0.41
N LEU A 69 18.53 3.15 -0.08
CA LEU A 69 18.67 3.61 1.31
C LEU A 69 17.42 3.30 2.15
N ALA A 70 16.22 3.37 1.58
CA ALA A 70 14.98 3.00 2.25
C ALA A 70 14.92 1.48 2.53
N VAL A 71 15.24 0.65 1.54
CA VAL A 71 15.32 -0.82 1.70
C VAL A 71 16.39 -1.21 2.73
N ASP A 72 17.58 -0.63 2.65
CA ASP A 72 18.68 -0.91 3.60
C ASP A 72 18.30 -0.48 5.03
N ARG A 73 17.54 0.61 5.18
CA ARG A 73 16.99 1.03 6.48
C ARG A 73 15.96 0.03 7.00
N MET A 74 15.08 -0.47 6.12
CA MET A 74 14.08 -1.47 6.47
C MET A 74 14.73 -2.74 7.02
N LYS A 75 15.80 -3.21 6.35
CA LYS A 75 16.63 -4.35 6.76
C LYS A 75 17.26 -4.14 8.13
N ARG A 76 17.98 -3.03 8.32
CA ARG A 76 18.63 -2.71 9.61
C ARG A 76 17.65 -2.58 10.77
N ARG A 77 16.44 -2.07 10.52
CA ARG A 77 15.42 -1.90 11.56
C ARG A 77 14.75 -3.21 11.96
N HIS A 78 14.75 -4.22 11.10
CA HIS A 78 14.08 -5.50 11.33
C HIS A 78 15.04 -6.68 11.14
N PRO A 79 16.13 -6.77 11.94
CA PRO A 79 17.15 -7.81 11.76
C PRO A 79 16.65 -9.24 12.02
N ARG A 80 15.51 -9.37 12.73
CA ARG A 80 14.83 -10.66 12.98
C ARG A 80 13.98 -11.15 11.80
N PHE A 81 13.74 -10.30 10.81
CA PHE A 81 12.96 -10.65 9.63
C PHE A 81 13.88 -11.10 8.51
N GLU A 82 13.44 -12.08 7.74
CA GLU A 82 14.01 -12.36 6.41
C GLU A 82 13.52 -11.28 5.43
N HIS A 83 14.41 -10.76 4.59
CA HIS A 83 14.10 -9.68 3.67
C HIS A 83 14.26 -10.11 2.23
N PHE A 84 13.18 -10.01 1.47
CA PHE A 84 13.10 -10.42 0.09
C PHE A 84 12.78 -9.21 -0.79
N LEU A 85 13.71 -8.88 -1.68
CA LEU A 85 13.47 -7.95 -2.78
C LEU A 85 13.35 -8.77 -4.05
N PHE A 86 12.23 -8.68 -4.76
CA PHE A 86 12.00 -9.38 -6.03
C PHE A 86 12.04 -8.38 -7.19
N ASP A 87 12.55 -8.83 -8.34
CA ASP A 87 12.34 -8.14 -9.61
C ASP A 87 11.28 -8.81 -10.47
N ASP A 88 11.03 -8.27 -11.67
CA ASP A 88 9.98 -8.77 -12.57
C ASP A 88 10.21 -10.25 -12.96
N ASP A 89 11.48 -10.65 -13.16
CA ASP A 89 11.85 -12.01 -13.52
C ASP A 89 11.69 -12.95 -12.33
N ASP A 90 12.13 -12.55 -11.13
CA ASP A 90 11.87 -13.31 -9.91
C ASP A 90 10.38 -13.49 -9.65
N CYS A 91 9.59 -12.43 -9.86
CA CYS A 91 8.14 -12.48 -9.66
C CYS A 91 7.51 -13.53 -10.59
N ARG A 92 7.90 -13.50 -11.87
CA ARG A 92 7.44 -14.46 -12.88
C ARG A 92 7.86 -15.88 -12.55
N ASN A 93 9.13 -16.09 -12.22
CA ASN A 93 9.70 -17.40 -11.90
C ASN A 93 9.07 -18.00 -10.64
N PHE A 94 8.79 -17.18 -9.63
CA PHE A 94 8.10 -17.61 -8.42
C PHE A 94 6.68 -18.12 -8.75
N ILE A 95 5.94 -17.40 -9.59
CA ILE A 95 4.60 -17.82 -10.01
C ILE A 95 4.69 -19.13 -10.79
N ALA A 96 5.61 -19.23 -11.76
CA ALA A 96 5.80 -20.43 -12.57
C ALA A 96 6.15 -21.68 -11.73
N ALA A 97 6.85 -21.51 -10.61
CA ALA A 97 7.24 -22.62 -9.74
C ALA A 97 6.15 -23.06 -8.74
N ASN A 98 5.17 -22.20 -8.44
CA ASN A 98 4.20 -22.44 -7.34
C ASN A 98 2.74 -22.49 -7.78
N PHE A 99 2.41 -22.04 -8.98
CA PHE A 99 1.04 -21.95 -9.48
C PHE A 99 0.91 -22.56 -10.87
N ASP A 100 -0.34 -22.82 -11.29
CA ASP A 100 -0.62 -23.36 -12.61
C ASP A 100 -0.35 -22.33 -13.73
N ALA A 101 -0.44 -22.83 -14.98
CA ALA A 101 -0.19 -22.02 -16.16
C ALA A 101 -1.17 -20.85 -16.31
N ASN A 102 -2.39 -20.90 -15.76
CA ASN A 102 -3.35 -19.80 -15.88
C ASN A 102 -2.90 -18.58 -15.11
N VAL A 103 -2.33 -18.76 -13.91
CA VAL A 103 -1.79 -17.65 -13.10
C VAL A 103 -0.57 -17.03 -13.79
N LEU A 104 0.33 -17.86 -14.31
CA LEU A 104 1.51 -17.39 -15.05
C LEU A 104 1.11 -16.63 -16.33
N ASN A 105 0.15 -17.18 -17.09
CA ASN A 105 -0.37 -16.53 -18.30
C ASN A 105 -1.06 -15.20 -17.98
N ALA A 106 -1.77 -15.12 -16.84
CA ALA A 106 -2.36 -13.88 -16.38
C ALA A 106 -1.28 -12.82 -16.08
N PHE A 107 -0.21 -13.20 -15.35
CA PHE A 107 0.93 -12.34 -15.08
C PHE A 107 1.59 -11.83 -16.37
N ASP A 108 1.79 -12.71 -17.36
CA ASP A 108 2.42 -12.39 -18.64
C ASP A 108 1.55 -11.52 -19.54
N ALA A 109 0.22 -11.61 -19.42
CA ALA A 109 -0.73 -10.82 -20.18
C ALA A 109 -0.97 -9.41 -19.61
N ILE A 110 -0.70 -9.17 -18.32
CA ILE A 110 -0.79 -7.84 -17.70
C ILE A 110 0.35 -6.95 -18.21
N ILE A 111 0.01 -5.70 -18.59
CA ILE A 111 0.99 -4.71 -19.07
C ILE A 111 1.55 -3.84 -17.93
N PRO A 112 0.74 -3.22 -17.06
CA PRO A 112 1.28 -2.32 -16.04
C PRO A 112 2.07 -3.09 -14.98
N GLY A 113 3.31 -2.65 -14.70
CA GLY A 113 4.15 -3.27 -13.65
C GLY A 113 3.48 -3.24 -12.27
N ALA A 114 2.71 -2.18 -11.95
CA ALA A 114 1.95 -2.12 -10.71
C ALA A 114 0.90 -3.24 -10.57
N TYR A 115 0.20 -3.58 -11.67
CA TYR A 115 -0.78 -4.67 -11.68
C TYR A 115 -0.11 -6.05 -11.59
N LYS A 116 1.08 -6.20 -12.21
CA LYS A 116 1.90 -7.41 -12.02
C LYS A 116 2.31 -7.58 -10.57
N ALA A 117 2.74 -6.50 -9.92
CA ALA A 117 3.08 -6.50 -8.50
C ALA A 117 1.86 -6.78 -7.60
N ASP A 118 0.64 -6.37 -8.01
CA ASP A 118 -0.59 -6.76 -7.33
C ASP A 118 -0.79 -8.28 -7.39
N LEU A 119 -0.74 -8.91 -8.57
CA LEU A 119 -0.88 -10.36 -8.66
C LEU A 119 0.21 -11.09 -7.86
N TRP A 120 1.47 -10.69 -8.04
CA TRP A 120 2.61 -11.34 -7.38
C TRP A 120 2.52 -11.26 -5.86
N ARG A 121 2.13 -10.12 -5.26
CA ARG A 121 2.08 -10.01 -3.80
C ARG A 121 1.06 -10.97 -3.18
N TYR A 122 -0.07 -11.21 -3.86
CA TYR A 122 -1.04 -12.20 -3.40
C TYR A 122 -0.47 -13.61 -3.55
N CYS A 123 0.22 -13.92 -4.66
CA CYS A 123 0.86 -15.21 -4.88
C CYS A 123 1.90 -15.54 -3.80
N VAL A 124 2.85 -14.63 -3.54
CA VAL A 124 3.91 -14.87 -2.55
C VAL A 124 3.34 -15.00 -1.13
N LEU A 125 2.39 -14.14 -0.76
CA LEU A 125 1.75 -14.20 0.55
C LEU A 125 0.86 -15.43 0.72
N TYR A 126 0.18 -15.90 -0.33
CA TYR A 126 -0.58 -17.14 -0.28
C TYR A 126 0.33 -18.34 -0.01
N VAL A 127 1.49 -18.42 -0.69
CA VAL A 127 2.41 -19.55 -0.52
C VAL A 127 3.12 -19.49 0.83
N THR A 128 3.65 -18.34 1.22
CA THR A 128 4.60 -18.26 2.33
C THR A 128 4.06 -17.57 3.58
N GLY A 129 2.94 -16.85 3.47
CA GLY A 129 2.57 -15.83 4.45
C GLY A 129 3.62 -14.72 4.53
N GLY A 130 3.52 -13.92 5.59
CA GLY A 130 4.47 -12.85 5.90
C GLY A 130 3.88 -11.47 5.63
N ILE A 131 4.76 -10.52 5.33
CA ILE A 131 4.41 -9.11 5.15
C ILE A 131 4.84 -8.67 3.75
N TYR A 132 3.90 -8.22 2.93
CA TYR A 132 4.22 -7.44 1.74
C TYR A 132 4.23 -5.96 2.10
N LEU A 133 5.22 -5.23 1.58
CA LEU A 133 5.29 -3.78 1.70
C LEU A 133 5.75 -3.16 0.38
N ASP A 134 4.96 -2.22 -0.14
CA ASP A 134 5.38 -1.38 -1.27
C ASP A 134 6.72 -0.70 -0.96
N ILE A 135 7.66 -0.80 -1.90
CA ILE A 135 9.06 -0.39 -1.72
C ILE A 135 9.25 1.10 -1.35
N LYS A 136 8.22 1.92 -1.56
CA LYS A 136 8.20 3.34 -1.25
C LYS A 136 8.06 3.68 0.24
N TYR A 137 7.64 2.73 1.08
CA TYR A 137 7.35 3.00 2.50
C TYR A 137 8.55 2.75 3.42
N ASN A 138 8.73 3.66 4.38
CA ASN A 138 9.62 3.50 5.52
C ASN A 138 8.82 3.49 6.82
N CYS A 139 9.28 2.73 7.81
CA CYS A 139 8.78 2.86 9.18
C CYS A 139 9.19 4.20 9.77
N ILE A 140 8.23 4.86 10.40
CA ILE A 140 8.42 6.08 11.18
C ILE A 140 8.14 5.80 12.65
N ASN A 141 8.35 6.81 13.50
CA ASN A 141 8.25 6.66 14.95
C ASN A 141 9.14 5.51 15.44
N THR A 142 8.72 4.81 16.47
CA THR A 142 9.39 3.61 16.99
C THR A 142 8.77 2.33 16.46
N PHE A 143 7.90 2.36 15.43
CA PHE A 143 7.20 1.18 14.93
C PHE A 143 8.12 0.10 14.38
N HIS A 144 7.83 -1.17 14.71
CA HIS A 144 8.48 -2.32 14.11
C HIS A 144 7.43 -3.32 13.62
N PHE A 145 7.70 -3.97 12.49
CA PHE A 145 6.76 -4.93 11.90
C PHE A 145 6.38 -6.11 12.79
N ILE A 146 7.18 -6.43 13.81
CA ILE A 146 6.81 -7.45 14.81
C ILE A 146 5.44 -7.16 15.46
N GLU A 147 5.06 -5.89 15.51
CA GLU A 147 3.78 -5.42 16.05
C GLU A 147 2.56 -5.81 15.20
N LEU A 148 2.77 -6.21 13.95
CA LEU A 148 1.73 -6.68 13.02
C LEU A 148 1.81 -8.19 12.79
N THR A 149 2.42 -8.95 13.71
CA THR A 149 2.64 -10.40 13.52
C THR A 149 1.75 -11.31 14.34
N GLU A 150 0.94 -10.78 15.25
CA GLU A 150 0.06 -11.60 16.11
C GLU A 150 -1.31 -11.89 15.47
N LYS A 151 -1.67 -11.21 14.38
CA LYS A 151 -2.85 -11.47 13.57
C LYS A 151 -2.66 -10.96 12.14
N GLU A 152 -3.62 -11.26 11.28
CA GLU A 152 -3.63 -10.79 9.89
C GLU A 152 -4.07 -9.33 9.81
N HIS A 153 -3.54 -8.59 8.84
CA HIS A 153 -3.77 -7.16 8.68
C HIS A 153 -3.88 -6.77 7.20
N TRP A 154 -4.95 -6.03 6.92
CA TRP A 154 -5.20 -5.28 5.70
C TRP A 154 -5.33 -3.79 6.02
N VAL A 155 -5.41 -2.93 5.01
CA VAL A 155 -5.45 -1.47 5.18
C VAL A 155 -6.66 -0.90 4.45
N PHE A 156 -7.47 -0.07 5.10
CA PHE A 156 -8.47 0.73 4.39
C PHE A 156 -7.80 1.81 3.55
N ASP A 157 -8.26 2.01 2.31
CA ASP A 157 -7.82 3.11 1.46
C ASP A 157 -8.45 4.44 1.88
N ILE A 158 -7.99 5.54 1.29
CA ILE A 158 -8.35 6.93 1.63
C ILE A 158 -9.87 7.19 1.45
N ASP A 159 -10.54 6.39 0.62
CA ASP A 159 -11.99 6.49 0.40
C ASP A 159 -12.84 5.77 1.46
N GLY A 160 -12.22 5.05 2.41
CA GLY A 160 -12.89 4.28 3.45
C GLY A 160 -13.65 3.05 2.95
N HIS A 161 -13.52 2.71 1.67
CA HIS A 161 -14.23 1.60 1.03
C HIS A 161 -13.26 0.58 0.42
N ASN A 162 -12.28 1.03 -0.34
CA ASN A 162 -11.28 0.17 -0.96
C ASN A 162 -10.29 -0.35 0.07
N ILE A 163 -9.63 -1.47 -0.23
CA ILE A 163 -8.62 -2.06 0.67
C ILE A 163 -7.24 -1.82 0.06
N TYR A 164 -6.50 -0.86 0.60
CA TYR A 164 -5.18 -0.48 0.14
C TYR A 164 -4.19 -1.63 0.30
N ASN A 165 -3.69 -2.15 -0.82
CA ASN A 165 -2.91 -3.39 -0.86
C ASN A 165 -1.38 -3.16 -0.76
N ALA A 166 -0.94 -1.97 -0.37
CA ALA A 166 0.49 -1.62 -0.28
C ALA A 166 1.17 -2.13 1.00
N LEU A 167 0.40 -2.51 2.01
CA LEU A 167 0.84 -3.27 3.17
C LEU A 167 -0.17 -4.39 3.40
N ILE A 168 0.30 -5.62 3.50
CA ILE A 168 -0.51 -6.79 3.82
C ILE A 168 0.32 -7.66 4.76
N ALA A 169 -0.24 -8.08 5.89
CA ALA A 169 0.39 -9.07 6.77
C ALA A 169 -0.56 -10.25 6.96
N VAL A 170 -0.21 -11.43 6.44
CA VAL A 170 -1.13 -12.58 6.42
C VAL A 170 -0.41 -13.89 6.72
N LYS A 171 -1.17 -14.88 7.18
CA LYS A 171 -0.68 -16.26 7.31
C LYS A 171 -0.57 -16.88 5.90
N PRO A 172 0.25 -17.94 5.72
CA PRO A 172 0.18 -18.73 4.49
C PRO A 172 -1.24 -19.27 4.30
N LYS A 173 -1.64 -19.43 3.04
CA LYS A 173 -2.96 -19.90 2.60
C LYS A 173 -4.12 -18.98 2.99
N ASN A 174 -3.87 -17.68 3.16
CA ASN A 174 -4.93 -16.69 3.38
C ASN A 174 -5.96 -16.70 2.23
N GLU A 175 -7.24 -16.80 2.58
CA GLU A 175 -8.35 -16.96 1.62
C GLU A 175 -8.53 -15.72 0.74
N THR A 176 -8.40 -14.52 1.29
CA THR A 176 -8.50 -13.27 0.53
C THR A 176 -7.40 -13.17 -0.52
N CYS A 177 -6.15 -13.57 -0.20
CA CYS A 177 -5.08 -13.68 -1.20
C CYS A 177 -5.44 -14.66 -2.32
N PHE A 178 -5.96 -15.85 -1.98
CA PHE A 178 -6.39 -16.84 -2.97
C PHE A 178 -7.50 -16.30 -3.88
N ASN A 179 -8.51 -15.66 -3.30
CA ASN A 179 -9.62 -15.06 -4.03
C ASN A 179 -9.14 -13.92 -4.94
N CYS A 180 -8.19 -13.10 -4.48
CA CYS A 180 -7.54 -12.10 -5.32
C CYS A 180 -6.85 -12.71 -6.53
N ILE A 181 -6.05 -13.77 -6.34
CA ILE A 181 -5.35 -14.46 -7.45
C ILE A 181 -6.35 -14.96 -8.48
N ASN A 182 -7.37 -15.70 -8.04
CA ASN A 182 -8.38 -16.27 -8.95
C ASN A 182 -9.18 -15.18 -9.68
N GLN A 183 -9.57 -14.12 -8.99
CA GLN A 183 -10.31 -13.02 -9.60
C GLN A 183 -9.45 -12.25 -10.61
N ILE A 184 -8.14 -12.09 -10.37
CA ILE A 184 -7.23 -11.48 -11.34
C ILE A 184 -7.11 -12.34 -12.59
N VAL A 185 -6.98 -13.67 -12.45
CA VAL A 185 -6.96 -14.59 -13.59
C VAL A 185 -8.23 -14.44 -14.43
N GLU A 186 -9.40 -14.42 -13.79
CA GLU A 186 -10.68 -14.25 -14.50
C GLU A 186 -10.81 -12.85 -15.13
N ASN A 187 -10.34 -11.81 -14.46
CA ASN A 187 -10.32 -10.45 -14.99
C ASN A 187 -9.44 -10.35 -16.24
N VAL A 188 -8.26 -10.95 -16.23
CA VAL A 188 -7.34 -10.97 -17.37
C VAL A 188 -7.95 -11.75 -18.54
N LYS A 189 -8.51 -12.93 -18.27
CA LYS A 189 -9.18 -13.78 -19.26
C LYS A 189 -10.31 -13.04 -19.98
N ASN A 190 -11.10 -12.26 -19.24
CA ASN A 190 -12.23 -11.50 -19.78
C ASN A 190 -11.90 -10.07 -20.21
N LYS A 191 -10.61 -9.67 -20.15
CA LYS A 191 -10.18 -8.28 -20.39
C LYS A 191 -10.99 -7.25 -19.58
N TYR A 192 -11.27 -7.57 -18.31
CA TYR A 192 -12.08 -6.74 -17.42
C TYR A 192 -11.36 -5.44 -17.01
N TYR A 193 -12.03 -4.30 -17.13
CA TYR A 193 -11.52 -2.99 -16.72
C TYR A 193 -12.17 -2.47 -15.43
N GLY A 194 -13.40 -2.88 -15.12
CA GLY A 194 -14.16 -2.34 -14.00
C GLY A 194 -14.51 -0.87 -14.15
N SER A 195 -14.93 -0.28 -13.03
CA SER A 195 -15.38 1.11 -12.91
C SER A 195 -14.24 2.08 -12.58
N SER A 196 -13.14 1.55 -12.02
CA SER A 196 -11.97 2.31 -11.62
C SER A 196 -10.68 1.59 -12.05
N CYS A 197 -9.61 2.36 -12.24
CA CYS A 197 -8.28 1.85 -12.57
C CYS A 197 -7.61 1.03 -11.44
N VAL A 198 -8.30 0.76 -10.33
CA VAL A 198 -7.84 -0.16 -9.27
C VAL A 198 -8.70 -1.42 -9.15
N ASP A 199 -9.79 -1.52 -9.93
CA ASP A 199 -10.69 -2.67 -9.94
C ASP A 199 -10.10 -3.94 -10.58
N PRO A 200 -9.20 -3.88 -11.58
CA PRO A 200 -8.69 -5.09 -12.21
C PRO A 200 -7.83 -5.98 -11.32
N THR A 201 -6.97 -5.39 -10.47
CA THR A 201 -5.97 -6.11 -9.68
C THR A 201 -5.72 -5.51 -8.29
N GLY A 202 -6.07 -4.25 -8.09
CA GLY A 202 -5.62 -3.46 -6.95
C GLY A 202 -6.67 -3.30 -5.84
N PRO A 203 -6.66 -2.17 -5.11
CA PRO A 203 -7.53 -1.95 -3.95
C PRO A 203 -9.03 -2.15 -4.17
N GLY A 204 -9.53 -1.84 -5.38
CA GLY A 204 -10.93 -2.02 -5.73
C GLY A 204 -11.31 -3.50 -5.93
N LEU A 205 -10.37 -4.34 -6.33
CA LEU A 205 -10.56 -5.79 -6.39
C LEU A 205 -10.64 -6.36 -4.98
N VAL A 206 -9.67 -6.03 -4.12
CA VAL A 206 -9.59 -6.57 -2.76
C VAL A 206 -10.88 -6.29 -1.99
N ALA A 207 -11.42 -5.08 -2.11
CA ALA A 207 -12.68 -4.69 -1.46
C ALA A 207 -13.90 -5.53 -1.88
N LYS A 208 -13.87 -6.15 -3.07
CA LYS A 208 -14.95 -7.02 -3.58
C LYS A 208 -14.81 -8.47 -3.11
N VAL A 209 -13.61 -8.90 -2.71
CA VAL A 209 -13.31 -10.31 -2.40
C VAL A 209 -12.96 -10.57 -0.93
N ILE A 210 -12.60 -9.52 -0.18
CA ILE A 210 -12.32 -9.62 1.26
C ILE A 210 -13.57 -10.04 2.03
N GLY A 211 -13.43 -10.98 2.97
CA GLY A 211 -14.55 -11.45 3.79
C GLY A 211 -15.04 -10.40 4.80
N ASP A 212 -16.34 -10.44 5.14
CA ASP A 212 -16.97 -9.46 6.04
C ASP A 212 -16.33 -9.41 7.43
N VAL A 213 -15.91 -10.57 7.96
CA VAL A 213 -15.22 -10.63 9.26
C VAL A 213 -13.86 -9.95 9.17
N GLU A 214 -13.04 -10.34 8.20
CA GLU A 214 -11.70 -9.77 7.98
C GLU A 214 -11.78 -8.25 7.74
N ARG A 215 -12.76 -7.79 6.96
CA ARG A 215 -13.00 -6.37 6.70
C ARG A 215 -13.34 -5.58 7.96
N ARG A 216 -14.14 -6.15 8.88
CA ARG A 216 -14.51 -5.48 10.15
C ARG A 216 -13.36 -5.38 11.15
N GLU A 217 -12.34 -6.22 11.00
CA GLU A 217 -11.17 -6.26 11.89
C GLU A 217 -10.00 -5.40 11.44
N ILE A 218 -10.14 -4.67 10.32
CA ILE A 218 -9.12 -3.77 9.79
C ILE A 218 -8.90 -2.59 10.75
N GLU A 219 -7.65 -2.44 11.20
CA GLU A 219 -7.20 -1.35 12.10
C GLU A 219 -6.18 -0.41 11.44
N LEU A 220 -5.82 -0.69 10.19
CA LEU A 220 -4.85 0.10 9.43
C LEU A 220 -5.58 0.97 8.41
N GLU A 221 -5.11 2.20 8.24
CA GLU A 221 -5.71 3.18 7.34
C GLU A 221 -4.64 3.88 6.51
N HIS A 222 -4.90 4.04 5.21
CA HIS A 222 -4.07 4.82 4.32
C HIS A 222 -4.58 6.27 4.28
N ILE A 223 -3.68 7.22 4.51
CA ILE A 223 -3.97 8.65 4.37
C ILE A 223 -2.98 9.31 3.41
N TRP A 224 -3.44 10.38 2.77
CA TRP A 224 -2.63 11.17 1.85
C TRP A 224 -2.65 12.65 2.25
N ASN A 225 -1.48 13.18 2.58
CA ASN A 225 -1.26 14.60 2.74
C ASN A 225 -1.13 15.24 1.36
N ARG A 226 -2.26 15.71 0.80
CA ARG A 226 -2.30 16.31 -0.54
C ARG A 226 -1.32 17.49 -0.70
N PRO A 227 -1.21 18.45 0.25
CA PRO A 227 -0.23 19.53 0.15
C PRO A 227 1.22 19.10 -0.05
N THR A 228 1.68 18.06 0.66
CA THR A 228 3.10 17.61 0.58
C THR A 228 3.30 16.46 -0.39
N GLY A 229 2.24 15.78 -0.80
CA GLY A 229 2.31 14.54 -1.57
C GLY A 229 2.62 13.30 -0.72
N ASP A 230 2.84 13.45 0.59
CA ASP A 230 3.22 12.36 1.48
C ASP A 230 2.07 11.38 1.72
N LYS A 231 2.35 10.10 1.56
CA LYS A 231 1.42 9.01 1.90
C LYS A 231 1.83 8.36 3.21
N PHE A 232 0.86 8.05 4.06
CA PHE A 232 1.09 7.41 5.35
C PHE A 232 0.16 6.21 5.52
N ILE A 233 0.63 5.22 6.27
CA ILE A 233 -0.24 4.17 6.82
C ILE A 233 -0.28 4.36 8.33
N LEU A 234 -1.49 4.41 8.86
CA LEU A 234 -1.79 4.55 10.28
C LEU A 234 -2.12 3.19 10.85
N TYR A 235 -1.71 2.96 12.09
CA TYR A 235 -2.17 1.85 12.92
C TYR A 235 -2.74 2.41 14.21
N LYS A 236 -4.00 2.09 14.52
CA LYS A 236 -4.70 2.63 15.70
C LYS A 236 -4.59 4.15 15.79
N ASN A 237 -4.84 4.83 14.66
CA ASN A 237 -4.77 6.29 14.52
C ASN A 237 -3.38 6.94 14.68
N VAL A 238 -2.30 6.16 14.64
CA VAL A 238 -0.92 6.65 14.72
C VAL A 238 -0.19 6.33 13.42
N ALA A 239 0.46 7.33 12.80
CA ALA A 239 1.21 7.10 11.58
C ALA A 239 2.43 6.20 11.86
N ILE A 240 2.49 5.03 11.23
CA ILE A 240 3.56 4.05 11.43
C ILE A 240 4.46 3.88 10.20
N LEU A 241 3.92 4.16 9.01
CA LEU A 241 4.66 4.16 7.76
C LEU A 241 4.51 5.51 7.07
N LYS A 242 5.59 5.96 6.42
CA LYS A 242 5.60 7.14 5.55
C LYS A 242 6.31 6.79 4.25
N MET A 243 5.77 7.25 3.13
CA MET A 243 6.49 7.24 1.85
C MET A 243 7.79 8.03 1.96
N TYR A 244 8.91 7.50 1.47
CA TYR A 244 10.17 8.22 1.56
C TYR A 244 10.22 9.45 0.64
N ASN A 245 10.90 10.50 1.11
CA ASN A 245 10.99 11.76 0.38
C ASN A 245 11.76 11.57 -0.94
N GLY A 246 11.15 11.95 -2.06
CA GLY A 246 11.74 11.84 -3.40
C GLY A 246 11.40 10.54 -4.14
N TYR A 247 10.52 9.69 -3.62
CA TYR A 247 10.07 8.46 -4.31
C TYR A 247 9.54 8.74 -5.72
N TYR A 248 8.61 9.68 -5.89
CA TYR A 248 8.03 9.96 -7.22
C TYR A 248 9.08 10.41 -8.24
N TYR A 249 10.06 11.22 -7.82
CA TYR A 249 11.15 11.62 -8.69
C TYR A 249 11.99 10.43 -9.17
N GLU A 250 12.33 9.50 -8.27
CA GLU A 250 13.06 8.29 -8.66
C GLU A 250 12.20 7.34 -9.49
N GLN A 251 10.91 7.21 -9.16
CA GLN A 251 9.96 6.42 -9.92
C GLN A 251 9.86 6.94 -11.36
N ASP A 252 9.56 8.23 -11.54
CA ASP A 252 9.37 8.84 -12.86
C ASP A 252 10.61 8.69 -13.75
N LYS A 253 11.81 8.84 -13.16
CA LYS A 253 13.08 8.66 -13.88
C LYS A 253 13.36 7.24 -14.33
N ASN A 254 12.81 6.25 -13.62
CA ASN A 254 13.06 4.83 -13.88
C ASN A 254 11.83 4.12 -14.47
N GLN A 255 10.75 4.85 -14.72
CA GLN A 255 9.51 4.31 -15.23
C GLN A 255 9.64 4.05 -16.74
N LYS A 256 9.58 2.78 -17.12
CA LYS A 256 9.68 2.35 -18.54
C LYS A 256 8.34 2.33 -19.28
N ILE A 257 7.23 2.28 -18.52
CA ILE A 257 5.87 2.09 -19.04
C ILE A 257 4.96 3.13 -18.39
N SER A 258 4.02 3.69 -19.14
CA SER A 258 3.05 4.68 -18.62
C SER A 258 2.34 4.19 -17.35
N HIS A 259 1.93 5.15 -16.52
CA HIS A 259 1.22 4.85 -15.27
C HIS A 259 -0.04 4.01 -15.53
N TYR A 260 -0.36 3.08 -14.62
CA TYR A 260 -1.45 2.13 -14.82
C TYR A 260 -2.80 2.81 -15.07
N SER A 261 -3.06 3.96 -14.44
CA SER A 261 -4.28 4.73 -14.67
C SER A 261 -4.37 5.24 -16.11
N THR A 262 -3.26 5.70 -16.70
CA THR A 262 -3.20 6.10 -18.10
C THR A 262 -3.45 4.93 -19.03
N LEU A 263 -2.80 3.78 -18.78
CA LEU A 263 -3.01 2.57 -19.58
C LEU A 263 -4.46 2.07 -19.49
N TRP A 264 -5.06 2.14 -18.30
CA TRP A 264 -6.45 1.79 -18.05
C TRP A 264 -7.41 2.67 -18.86
N THR A 265 -7.23 3.99 -18.81
CA THR A 265 -8.05 4.95 -19.57
C THR A 265 -8.01 4.68 -21.07
N HIS A 266 -6.85 4.28 -21.59
CA HIS A 266 -6.66 3.98 -23.02
C HIS A 266 -6.98 2.53 -23.39
N ARG A 267 -7.51 1.72 -22.47
CA ARG A 267 -7.82 0.30 -22.69
C ARG A 267 -6.60 -0.53 -23.11
N LYS A 268 -5.45 -0.31 -22.45
CA LYS A 268 -4.14 -0.93 -22.73
C LYS A 268 -3.48 -1.59 -21.51
N ILE A 269 -4.25 -2.19 -20.60
CA ILE A 269 -3.69 -2.89 -19.41
C ILE A 269 -3.43 -4.37 -19.64
N TYR A 270 -3.92 -4.93 -20.74
CA TYR A 270 -3.70 -6.32 -21.14
C TYR A 270 -3.10 -6.36 -22.56
N LYS A 271 -2.25 -7.35 -22.82
CA LYS A 271 -1.75 -7.70 -24.18
C LYS A 271 -2.87 -8.16 -25.11
#